data_AF-A0A559UD62-F1
#
_entry.id   AF-A0A559UD62-F1
#
_cell.length_a   1.000
_cell.length_b   1.000
_cell.length_c   1.000
_cell.angle_alpha   90.00
_cell.angle_beta   90.00
_cell.angle_gamma   90.00
#
_symmetry.space_group_name_H-M   'P 1'
#
loop_
_entity.id
_entity.type
_entity.pdbx_description
1 polymer ?
#
loop_
_entity_poly.entity_id
_entity_poly.type
_entity_poly.pdbx_seq_one_letter_code
_entity_poly.pdbx_strand_id
1 'polypeptide(L)'
;MSSTAMHHDLQVISTAEHVPLARRETVNVLASWGMSEQVVDTACLIISELVTNVVRHAAVLSPTATVTFTVEDEAELVLAVADAHPFKPKPLPAAHDFGGRGLFLVNALVKEVHGRAEVVPDPATGGKRIVIRLPLVPVPA
;
A
#
# COMPACT_ATOMS: atom_id res chain seq x y z
N MET A 1 16.84 -17.69 2.62
CA MET A 1 15.55 -17.75 3.32
C MET A 1 15.52 -16.50 4.18
N SER A 2 14.99 -15.39 3.63
CA SER A 2 14.97 -14.11 4.33
C SER A 2 14.11 -14.23 5.58
N SER A 3 14.66 -13.85 6.72
CA SER A 3 14.03 -13.97 8.03
C SER A 3 13.24 -12.69 8.27
N THR A 4 11.95 -12.68 7.90
CA THR A 4 11.07 -11.53 8.15
C THR A 4 11.07 -11.14 9.63
N ALA A 5 11.74 -10.07 10.00
CA ALA A 5 11.88 -9.68 11.40
C ALA A 5 10.59 -9.05 11.95
N MET A 6 9.74 -8.45 11.09
CA MET A 6 8.47 -7.82 11.49
C MET A 6 7.43 -7.96 10.39
N HIS A 7 6.24 -8.44 10.74
CA HIS A 7 5.13 -8.63 9.81
C HIS A 7 3.78 -8.38 10.50
N HIS A 8 2.85 -7.75 9.78
CA HIS A 8 1.50 -7.51 10.27
C HIS A 8 0.50 -7.50 9.11
N ASP A 9 -0.65 -8.16 9.31
CA ASP A 9 -1.76 -8.17 8.38
C ASP A 9 -3.00 -7.55 9.01
N LEU A 10 -3.70 -6.73 8.23
CA LEU A 10 -4.95 -6.07 8.58
C LEU A 10 -5.99 -6.34 7.51
N GLN A 11 -7.17 -6.81 7.93
CA GLN A 11 -8.36 -6.85 7.07
C GLN A 11 -9.13 -5.54 7.20
N VAL A 12 -9.44 -4.93 6.06
CA VAL A 12 -10.23 -3.70 6.00
C VAL A 12 -11.49 -3.98 5.21
N ILE A 13 -12.65 -3.63 5.76
CA ILE A 13 -13.91 -3.69 5.00
C ILE A 13 -13.86 -2.61 3.91
N SER A 14 -14.24 -2.95 2.68
CA SER A 14 -14.15 -2.07 1.51
C SER A 14 -15.26 -0.99 1.49
N THR A 15 -15.49 -0.30 2.61
CA THR A 15 -16.39 0.85 2.73
C THR A 15 -15.63 2.09 3.18
N ALA A 16 -16.12 3.27 2.77
CA ALA A 16 -15.43 4.54 3.03
C ALA A 16 -15.22 4.83 4.52
N GLU A 17 -16.13 4.38 5.38
CA GLU A 17 -16.06 4.52 6.84
C GLU A 17 -14.88 3.76 7.48
N HIS A 18 -14.32 2.76 6.81
CA HIS A 18 -13.20 1.94 7.30
C HIS A 18 -11.83 2.43 6.78
N VAL A 19 -11.79 3.41 5.87
CA VAL A 19 -10.52 4.03 5.44
C VAL A 19 -9.76 4.69 6.60
N PRO A 20 -10.40 5.46 7.51
CA PRO A 20 -9.70 6.03 8.66
C PRO A 20 -9.15 4.96 9.62
N LEU A 21 -9.80 3.80 9.72
CA LEU A 21 -9.31 2.67 10.51
C LEU A 21 -7.99 2.15 9.94
N ALA A 22 -7.92 1.91 8.62
CA ALA A 22 -6.69 1.48 7.96
C ALA A 22 -5.54 2.45 8.23
N ARG A 23 -5.79 3.76 8.09
CA ARG A 23 -4.84 4.81 8.41
C ARG A 23 -4.35 4.74 9.86
N ARG A 24 -5.26 4.61 10.82
CA ARG A 24 -4.92 4.58 12.25
C ARG A 24 -4.07 3.35 12.59
N GLU A 25 -4.45 2.18 12.07
CA GLU A 25 -3.70 0.95 12.29
C GLU A 25 -2.30 1.01 11.65
N THR A 26 -2.15 1.62 10.47
CA THR A 26 -0.82 1.89 9.88
C THR A 26 0.06 2.69 10.83
N VAL A 27 -0.46 3.79 11.39
CA VAL A 27 0.30 4.62 12.34
C VAL A 27 0.68 3.81 13.58
N ASN A 28 -0.27 3.10 14.18
CA ASN A 28 -0.04 2.31 15.39
C ASN A 28 1.03 1.24 15.18
N VAL A 29 0.92 0.46 14.09
CA VAL A 29 1.84 -0.64 13.80
C VAL A 29 3.25 -0.12 13.55
N LEU A 30 3.40 0.85 12.63
CA LEU A 30 4.72 1.34 12.26
C LEU A 30 5.40 2.11 13.40
N ALA A 31 4.64 2.87 14.20
CA ALA A 31 5.17 3.48 15.42
C ALA A 31 5.61 2.43 16.44
N SER A 32 4.85 1.34 16.61
CA SER A 32 5.24 0.23 17.50
C SER A 32 6.52 -0.48 17.05
N TRP A 33 6.86 -0.36 15.76
CA TRP A 33 8.08 -0.90 15.17
C TRP A 33 9.26 0.08 15.25
N GLY A 34 9.07 1.26 15.85
CA GLY A 34 10.12 2.26 15.99
C GLY A 34 10.44 3.00 14.69
N MET A 35 9.54 2.97 13.70
CA MET A 35 9.73 3.70 12.44
C MET A 35 9.73 5.21 12.67
N SER A 36 10.51 5.95 11.87
CA SER A 36 10.53 7.40 11.94
C SER A 36 9.19 8.01 11.53
N GLU A 37 8.88 9.19 12.06
CA GLU A 37 7.63 9.92 11.75
C GLU A 37 7.45 10.12 10.24
N GLN A 38 8.52 10.45 9.52
CA GLN A 38 8.50 10.60 8.06
C GLN A 38 8.10 9.31 7.33
N VAL A 39 8.59 8.15 7.78
CA VAL A 39 8.22 6.84 7.20
C VAL A 39 6.76 6.53 7.52
N VAL A 40 6.32 6.78 8.75
CA VAL A 40 4.94 6.57 9.20
C VAL A 40 3.97 7.41 8.37
N ASP A 41 4.25 8.70 8.19
CA ASP A 41 3.40 9.62 7.42
C ASP A 41 3.32 9.23 5.94
N THR A 42 4.47 8.89 5.35
CA THR A 42 4.54 8.43 3.95
C THR A 42 3.73 7.15 3.74
N ALA A 43 3.93 6.16 4.61
CA ALA A 43 3.18 4.90 4.56
C ALA A 43 1.68 5.11 4.79
N CYS A 44 1.31 5.99 5.73
CA CYS A 44 -0.07 6.33 6.03
C CYS A 44 -0.80 6.92 4.80
N LEU A 45 -0.17 7.85 4.09
CA LEU A 45 -0.71 8.42 2.85
C LEU A 45 -0.87 7.35 1.78
N ILE A 46 0.15 6.52 1.57
CA ILE A 46 0.12 5.43 0.58
C ILE A 46 -1.04 4.47 0.86
N ILE A 47 -1.15 3.96 2.10
CA ILE A 47 -2.22 3.04 2.49
C ILE A 47 -3.59 3.68 2.33
N SER A 48 -3.75 4.95 2.73
CA SER A 48 -5.01 5.68 2.59
C SER A 48 -5.47 5.73 1.13
N GLU A 49 -4.56 6.04 0.20
CA GLU A 49 -4.88 6.11 -1.23
C GLU A 49 -5.16 4.72 -1.83
N LEU A 50 -4.36 3.71 -1.48
CA LEU A 50 -4.55 2.35 -1.99
C LEU A 50 -5.87 1.73 -1.49
N VAL A 51 -6.19 1.85 -0.20
CA VAL A 51 -7.47 1.38 0.35
C VAL A 51 -8.64 2.17 -0.23
N THR A 52 -8.51 3.49 -0.41
CA THR A 52 -9.54 4.30 -1.08
C THR A 52 -9.80 3.82 -2.51
N ASN A 53 -8.75 3.44 -3.25
CA ASN A 53 -8.92 2.87 -4.58
C ASN A 53 -9.68 1.53 -4.54
N VAL A 54 -9.42 0.67 -3.55
CA VAL A 54 -10.18 -0.57 -3.36
C VAL A 54 -11.65 -0.27 -3.08
N VAL A 55 -11.95 0.63 -2.14
CA VAL A 55 -13.32 1.05 -1.81
C VAL A 55 -14.06 1.59 -3.04
N ARG A 56 -13.39 2.42 -3.86
CA ARG A 56 -14.02 3.07 -5.01
C ARG A 56 -14.21 2.15 -6.22
N HIS A 57 -13.28 1.23 -6.44
CA HIS A 57 -13.19 0.52 -7.72
C HIS A 57 -13.35 -0.99 -7.59
N ALA A 58 -13.13 -1.56 -6.41
CA ALA A 58 -13.12 -3.01 -6.20
C ALA A 58 -14.18 -3.51 -5.20
N ALA A 59 -14.80 -2.64 -4.40
CA ALA A 59 -15.73 -3.02 -3.33
C ALA A 59 -16.87 -3.96 -3.76
N VAL A 60 -17.36 -3.85 -4.99
CA VAL A 60 -18.45 -4.70 -5.52
C VAL A 60 -18.05 -6.18 -5.61
N LEU A 61 -16.79 -6.49 -5.95
CA LEU A 61 -16.28 -7.86 -6.07
C LEU A 61 -15.31 -8.24 -4.95
N SER A 62 -14.90 -7.26 -4.13
CA SER A 62 -13.96 -7.44 -3.02
C SER A 62 -14.51 -6.73 -1.78
N PRO A 63 -15.36 -7.41 -0.97
CA PRO A 63 -15.97 -6.81 0.22
C PRO A 63 -14.93 -6.45 1.31
N THR A 64 -13.75 -7.05 1.24
CA THR A 64 -12.59 -6.69 2.07
C THR A 64 -11.35 -6.42 1.23
N ALA A 65 -10.40 -5.73 1.84
CA ALA A 65 -9.03 -5.55 1.37
C ALA A 65 -8.07 -6.11 2.43
N THR A 66 -6.99 -6.75 2.00
CA THR A 66 -5.90 -7.16 2.89
C THR A 66 -4.79 -6.12 2.81
N VAL A 67 -4.43 -5.52 3.94
CA VAL A 67 -3.26 -4.64 4.07
C VAL A 67 -2.17 -5.39 4.80
N THR A 68 -0.97 -5.42 4.24
CA THR A 68 0.19 -6.11 4.81
C THR A 68 1.33 -5.13 5.01
N PHE A 69 1.99 -5.22 6.15
CA PHE A 69 3.24 -4.54 6.47
C PHE A 69 4.31 -5.58 6.73
N THR A 70 5.48 -5.39 6.16
CA THR A 70 6.62 -6.28 6.35
C THR A 70 7.92 -5.49 6.40
N VAL A 71 8.80 -5.78 7.35
CA VAL A 71 10.20 -5.32 7.32
C VAL A 71 11.07 -6.48 6.87
N GLU A 72 11.73 -6.31 5.74
CA GLU A 72 12.67 -7.30 5.18
C GLU A 72 14.11 -7.02 5.65
N ASP A 73 14.98 -8.04 5.58
CA ASP A 73 16.36 -8.03 6.10
C ASP A 73 17.24 -6.89 5.53
N GLU A 74 16.89 -6.34 4.37
CA GLU A 74 17.60 -5.24 3.69
C GLU A 74 17.19 -3.84 4.19
N ALA A 75 16.53 -3.75 5.34
CA ALA A 75 15.97 -2.51 5.87
C ALA A 75 14.99 -1.84 4.88
N GLU A 76 14.18 -2.65 4.18
CA GLU A 76 13.05 -2.18 3.38
C GLU A 76 11.74 -2.41 4.14
N LEU A 77 10.90 -1.37 4.20
CA LEU A 77 9.50 -1.50 4.58
C LEU A 77 8.67 -1.80 3.34
N VAL A 78 8.03 -2.96 3.35
CA VAL A 78 7.11 -3.41 2.31
C VAL A 78 5.68 -3.18 2.79
N LEU A 79 4.94 -2.38 2.03
CA LEU A 79 3.51 -2.15 2.19
C LEU A 79 2.80 -2.88 1.06
N ALA A 80 1.74 -3.61 1.36
CA ALA A 80 0.93 -4.21 0.32
C ALA A 80 -0.57 -4.06 0.59
N VAL A 81 -1.33 -3.82 -0.47
CA VAL A 81 -2.79 -3.85 -0.43
C VAL A 81 -3.29 -4.80 -1.50
N ALA A 82 -4.03 -5.83 -1.08
CA ALA A 82 -4.64 -6.81 -1.96
C ALA A 82 -6.16 -6.71 -1.95
N ASP A 83 -6.75 -6.86 -3.13
CA ASP A 83 -8.18 -7.02 -3.34
C ASP A 83 -8.44 -8.27 -4.19
N ALA A 84 -9.60 -8.88 -4.01
CA ALA A 84 -10.04 -10.04 -4.78
C ALA A 84 -10.61 -9.66 -6.17
N HIS A 85 -10.50 -8.39 -6.59
CA HIS A 85 -11.09 -7.93 -7.84
C HIS A 85 -10.13 -8.17 -9.02
N PRO A 86 -10.57 -8.85 -10.09
CA PRO A 86 -9.71 -9.19 -11.24
C PRO A 86 -9.32 -8.02 -12.14
N PHE A 87 -9.60 -6.77 -11.73
CA PHE A 87 -9.35 -5.60 -12.56
C PHE A 87 -7.99 -5.01 -12.24
N LYS A 88 -7.15 -4.88 -13.27
CA LYS A 88 -5.83 -4.26 -13.18
C LYS A 88 -5.98 -2.73 -13.27
N PRO A 89 -5.43 -1.93 -12.34
CA PRO A 89 -5.27 -0.51 -12.56
C PRO A 89 -4.34 -0.38 -13.77
N LYS A 90 -4.84 0.18 -14.86
CA LYS A 90 -3.96 0.54 -15.98
C LYS A 90 -2.97 1.58 -15.44
N PRO A 91 -1.66 1.49 -15.75
CA PRO A 91 -0.78 2.64 -15.63
C PRO A 91 -1.41 3.73 -16.49
N LEU A 92 -1.97 4.78 -15.87
CA LEU A 92 -2.61 5.84 -16.64
C LEU A 92 -1.53 6.57 -17.44
N PRO A 93 -1.73 6.79 -18.76
CA PRO A 93 -0.97 7.80 -19.46
C PRO A 93 -1.29 9.16 -18.83
N ALA A 94 -0.34 10.09 -18.93
CA ALA A 94 -0.43 11.39 -18.30
C ALA A 94 -1.76 12.08 -18.63
N ALA A 95 -2.46 12.46 -17.56
CA ALA A 95 -3.48 13.50 -17.48
C ALA A 95 -4.93 13.11 -17.92
N HIS A 96 -5.85 13.36 -16.98
CA HIS A 96 -7.29 13.65 -17.19
C HIS A 96 -8.33 12.53 -17.35
N ASP A 97 -8.24 11.41 -16.63
CA ASP A 97 -9.44 10.60 -16.39
C ASP A 97 -9.53 10.08 -14.95
N PHE A 98 -10.76 10.07 -14.42
CA PHE A 98 -11.13 9.96 -13.01
C PHE A 98 -10.85 8.59 -12.36
N GLY A 99 -9.56 8.23 -12.30
CA GLY A 99 -9.00 7.12 -11.51
C GLY A 99 -7.53 7.33 -11.11
N GLY A 100 -6.94 8.50 -11.39
CA GLY A 100 -5.48 8.63 -11.40
C GLY A 100 -4.80 9.50 -10.34
N ARG A 101 -5.53 10.26 -9.51
CA ARG A 101 -4.87 11.17 -8.55
C ARG A 101 -4.22 10.44 -7.38
N GLY A 102 -4.90 9.43 -6.82
CA GLY A 102 -4.37 8.66 -5.69
C GLY A 102 -3.11 7.88 -6.07
N LEU A 103 -3.15 7.16 -7.20
CA LEU A 103 -1.96 6.45 -7.70
C LEU A 103 -0.86 7.41 -8.18
N PHE A 104 -1.20 8.60 -8.69
CA PHE A 104 -0.21 9.63 -8.98
C PHE A 104 0.50 10.11 -7.70
N LEU A 105 -0.25 10.37 -6.63
CA LEU A 105 0.31 10.76 -5.33
C LEU A 105 1.20 9.64 -4.77
N VAL A 106 0.72 8.39 -4.79
CA VAL A 106 1.53 7.23 -4.38
C VAL A 106 2.82 7.16 -5.19
N ASN A 107 2.77 7.29 -6.51
CA ASN A 107 3.96 7.24 -7.36
C ASN A 107 4.92 8.40 -7.10
N ALA A 108 4.40 9.60 -6.81
CA ALA A 108 5.22 10.75 -6.44
C ALA A 108 5.95 10.53 -5.11
N LEU A 109 5.23 10.10 -4.07
CA LEU A 109 5.78 9.79 -2.75
C LEU A 109 6.82 8.67 -2.83
N VAL A 110 6.52 7.59 -3.55
CA VAL A 110 7.45 6.47 -3.73
C VAL A 110 8.74 6.93 -4.41
N LYS A 111 8.67 7.78 -5.43
CA LYS A 111 9.86 8.34 -6.07
C LYS A 111 10.66 9.27 -5.16
N GLU A 112 9.97 10.11 -4.39
CA GLU A 112 10.58 11.06 -3.45
C GLU A 112 11.45 10.34 -2.42
N VAL A 113 11.02 9.17 -1.95
CA VAL A 113 11.76 8.36 -0.98
C VAL A 113 12.58 7.24 -1.61
N HIS A 114 12.83 7.28 -2.93
CA HIS A 114 13.59 6.27 -3.67
C HIS A 114 13.06 4.83 -3.54
N GLY A 115 11.76 4.68 -3.28
CA GLY A 115 11.07 3.41 -3.22
C GLY A 115 10.73 2.81 -4.58
N ARG A 116 10.08 1.65 -4.53
CA ARG A 116 9.60 0.90 -5.71
C ARG A 116 8.13 0.54 -5.54
N ALA A 117 7.41 0.47 -6.66
CA ALA A 117 6.01 0.10 -6.70
C ALA A 117 5.78 -0.97 -7.78
N GLU A 118 5.10 -2.05 -7.40
CA GLU A 118 4.82 -3.18 -8.27
C GLU A 118 3.36 -3.61 -8.14
N VAL A 119 2.79 -4.10 -9.24
CA VAL A 119 1.47 -4.73 -9.23
C VAL A 119 1.69 -6.22 -9.43
N VAL A 120 1.43 -7.00 -8.38
CA VAL A 120 1.58 -8.46 -8.38
C VAL A 120 0.20 -9.09 -8.58
N PRO A 121 -0.05 -9.80 -9.68
CA PRO A 121 -1.28 -10.57 -9.85
C PRO A 121 -1.39 -11.66 -8.78
N ASP A 122 -2.60 -11.96 -8.33
CA ASP A 122 -2.89 -13.12 -7.50
C ASP A 122 -3.75 -14.11 -8.29
N PRO A 123 -3.14 -15.13 -8.92
CA PRO A 123 -3.87 -16.10 -9.72
C PRO A 123 -4.87 -16.94 -8.92
N ALA A 124 -4.68 -17.10 -7.62
CA ALA A 124 -5.53 -17.93 -6.77
C ALA A 124 -6.89 -17.27 -6.50
N THR A 125 -6.90 -15.95 -6.32
CA THR A 125 -8.12 -15.16 -6.11
C THR A 125 -8.63 -14.52 -7.39
N GLY A 126 -7.83 -14.54 -8.46
CA GLY A 126 -8.03 -13.73 -9.66
C GLY A 126 -7.75 -12.24 -9.42
N GLY A 127 -7.43 -11.84 -8.19
CA GLY A 127 -7.20 -10.47 -7.76
C GLY A 127 -5.80 -9.95 -8.04
N LYS A 128 -5.43 -8.91 -7.30
CA LYS A 128 -4.11 -8.28 -7.40
C LYS A 128 -3.67 -7.77 -6.04
N ARG A 129 -2.36 -7.59 -5.92
CA ARG A 129 -1.70 -6.91 -4.82
C ARG A 129 -0.87 -5.77 -5.37
N ILE A 130 -1.09 -4.56 -4.86
CA ILE A 130 -0.17 -3.45 -5.07
C ILE A 130 0.85 -3.54 -3.96
N VAL A 131 2.13 -3.67 -4.32
CA VAL A 131 3.27 -3.79 -3.41
C VAL A 131 4.13 -2.55 -3.54
N ILE A 132 4.41 -1.89 -2.43
CA ILE A 132 5.27 -0.72 -2.34
C ILE A 132 6.43 -1.06 -1.42
N ARG A 133 7.66 -0.80 -1.86
CA ARG A 133 8.90 -1.01 -1.11
C ARG A 133 9.51 0.35 -0.82
N LEU A 134 9.69 0.67 0.45
CA LEU A 134 10.27 1.92 0.93
C LEU A 134 11.60 1.62 1.64
N PRO A 135 12.72 2.25 1.25
CA PRO A 135 13.97 2.10 1.98
C PRO A 135 13.84 2.77 3.36
N LEU A 136 14.26 2.09 4.42
CA LEU A 136 14.29 2.65 5.78
C LEU A 136 15.57 3.43 6.08
N VAL A 137 16.60 3.26 5.23
CA VAL A 137 17.85 4.00 5.30
C VAL A 137 17.93 4.95 4.10
N PRO A 138 18.37 6.21 4.26
CA PRO A 138 18.57 7.11 3.14
C PRO A 138 19.52 6.50 2.11
N VAL A 139 19.10 6.45 0.84
CA VAL A 139 19.99 6.11 -0.26
C VAL A 139 20.98 7.27 -0.44
N PRO A 140 22.31 7.06 -0.37
CA PRO A 140 23.28 8.12 -0.65
C PRO A 140 23.07 8.68 -2.05
N ALA A 141 23.16 10.01 -2.19
CA ALA A 141 23.04 10.73 -3.45
C ALA A 141 24.12 10.36 -4.47
#